data_AF-A0A662QF98-F1
#
_entry.id   AF-A0A662QF98-F1
#
_cell.length_a   1.000
_cell.length_b   1.000
_cell.length_c   1.000
_cell.angle_alpha   90.00
_cell.angle_beta   90.00
_cell.angle_gamma   90.00
#
_symmetry.space_group_name_H-M   'P 1'
#
loop_
_entity.id
_entity.type
_entity.pdbx_description
1 polymer ?
#
loop_
_entity_poly.entity_id
_entity_poly.type
_entity_poly.pdbx_seq_one_letter_code
_entity_poly.pdbx_strand_id
1 'polypeptide(L)'
;MRERGRKSMMLYASIFRSVFEKFMGSSSLAVLEYQLSKRCPRADPYELLLDNPEAFYEALIQIFGAEGGFLFLRLVFKQIVNGYELTEISPDELAESFIRGREQARTMLLKLLEKLSTSSKGELLGS
;
A
#
# COMPACT_ATOMS: atom_id res chain seq x y z
N MET A 1 14.50 16.58 -6.18
CA MET A 1 13.82 16.09 -4.95
C MET A 1 14.87 15.76 -3.91
N ARG A 2 14.81 16.45 -2.75
CA ARG A 2 15.82 16.44 -1.67
C ARG A 2 15.81 15.09 -0.93
N GLU A 3 16.97 14.56 -0.57
CA GLU A 3 17.21 13.24 0.07
C GLU A 3 16.23 12.85 1.20
N ARG A 4 15.68 13.83 1.92
CA ARG A 4 14.67 13.61 2.97
C ARG A 4 13.40 12.95 2.44
N GLY A 5 12.93 13.33 1.24
CA GLY A 5 11.74 12.72 0.63
C GLY A 5 11.96 11.27 0.21
N ARG A 6 13.16 10.93 -0.25
CA ARG A 6 13.52 9.56 -0.67
C ARG A 6 13.62 8.62 0.54
N LYS A 7 14.17 9.09 1.67
CA LYS A 7 14.23 8.31 2.93
C LYS A 7 12.84 7.99 3.48
N SER A 8 11.93 8.97 3.49
CA SER A 8 10.53 8.73 3.91
C SER A 8 9.82 7.75 2.97
N MET A 9 10.06 7.83 1.66
CA MET A 9 9.48 6.92 0.68
C MET A 9 9.92 5.47 0.88
N MET A 10 11.21 5.23 1.12
CA MET A 10 11.72 3.88 1.42
C MET A 10 11.14 3.32 2.73
N LEU A 11 10.97 4.16 3.76
CA LEU A 11 10.33 3.75 5.01
C LEU A 11 8.87 3.31 4.77
N TYR A 12 8.09 4.10 4.03
CA TYR A 12 6.71 3.78 3.73
C TYR A 12 6.57 2.54 2.83
N ALA A 13 7.47 2.36 1.87
CA ALA A 13 7.56 1.16 1.06
C ALA A 13 7.80 -0.08 1.94
N SER A 14 8.73 -0.01 2.90
CA SER A 14 8.97 -1.12 3.84
C SER A 14 7.77 -1.45 4.72
N ILE A 15 7.00 -0.44 5.16
CA ILE A 15 5.78 -0.67 5.95
C ILE A 15 4.77 -1.45 5.13
N PHE A 16 4.50 -1.03 3.88
CA PHE A 16 3.58 -1.76 3.01
C PHE A 16 4.06 -3.17 2.73
N ARG A 17 5.35 -3.37 2.49
CA ARG A 17 5.92 -4.70 2.30
C ARG A 17 5.67 -5.61 3.51
N SER A 18 6.03 -5.16 4.71
CA SER A 18 5.83 -5.93 5.96
C SER A 18 4.36 -6.22 6.24
N VAL A 19 3.50 -5.24 5.95
CA VAL A 19 2.05 -5.38 6.06
C VAL A 19 1.51 -6.44 5.10
N PHE A 20 1.90 -6.38 3.83
CA PHE A 20 1.49 -7.37 2.85
C PHE A 20 1.99 -8.75 3.25
N GLU A 21 3.25 -8.87 3.66
CA GLU A 21 3.85 -10.13 4.12
C GLU A 21 3.07 -10.74 5.29
N LYS A 22 2.69 -9.93 6.28
CA LYS A 22 1.87 -10.35 7.42
C LYS A 22 0.53 -10.95 6.98
N PHE A 23 -0.07 -10.42 5.91
CA PHE A 23 -1.41 -10.82 5.48
C PHE A 23 -1.44 -11.96 4.45
N MET A 24 -0.45 -12.07 3.56
CA MET A 24 -0.44 -13.12 2.52
C MET A 24 0.66 -14.17 2.68
N GLY A 25 1.58 -13.96 3.62
CA GLY A 25 2.78 -14.77 3.80
C GLY A 25 3.86 -14.44 2.77
N SER A 26 5.10 -14.77 3.11
CA SER A 26 6.30 -14.44 2.32
C SER A 26 6.28 -15.05 0.91
N SER A 27 5.83 -16.29 0.76
CA SER A 27 5.78 -16.98 -0.54
C SER A 27 4.79 -16.32 -1.51
N SER A 28 3.57 -16.02 -1.04
CA SER A 28 2.56 -15.35 -1.87
C SER A 28 2.98 -13.92 -2.21
N LEU A 29 3.61 -13.23 -1.26
CA LEU A 29 4.14 -11.90 -1.47
C LEU A 29 5.22 -11.89 -2.56
N ALA A 30 6.16 -12.82 -2.52
CA ALA A 30 7.20 -12.92 -3.53
C ALA A 30 6.62 -13.15 -4.94
N VAL A 31 5.56 -13.95 -5.07
CA VAL A 31 4.87 -14.13 -6.35
C VAL A 31 4.22 -12.84 -6.81
N LEU A 32 3.53 -12.11 -5.92
CA LEU A 32 2.92 -10.83 -6.25
C LEU A 32 3.97 -9.79 -6.65
N GLU A 33 5.04 -9.64 -5.87
CA GLU A 33 6.18 -8.75 -6.15
C GLU A 33 6.78 -9.05 -7.53
N TYR A 34 6.97 -10.34 -7.85
CA TYR A 34 7.45 -10.77 -9.17
C TYR A 34 6.47 -10.39 -10.30
N GLN A 35 5.17 -10.62 -10.11
CA GLN A 35 4.16 -10.28 -11.12
C GLN A 35 4.07 -8.76 -11.35
N LEU A 36 4.18 -7.97 -10.28
CA LEU A 36 4.22 -6.52 -10.35
C LEU A 36 5.51 -6.04 -11.02
N SER A 37 6.66 -6.62 -10.71
CA SER A 37 7.94 -6.22 -11.33
C SER A 37 7.97 -6.47 -12.83
N LYS A 38 7.25 -7.48 -13.34
CA LYS A 38 7.10 -7.73 -14.78
C LYS A 38 6.25 -6.68 -15.49
N ARG A 39 5.30 -6.07 -14.78
CA ARG A 39 4.39 -5.04 -15.31
C ARG A 39 4.92 -3.63 -15.10
N CYS A 40 5.76 -3.46 -14.07
CA CYS A 40 6.35 -2.19 -13.66
C CYS A 40 7.89 -2.32 -13.53
N PRO A 41 8.64 -2.54 -14.63
CA PRO A 41 10.05 -2.93 -14.56
C PRO A 41 11.01 -1.82 -14.11
N ARG A 42 10.54 -0.57 -13.98
CA ARG A 42 11.37 0.60 -13.66
C ARG A 42 11.18 1.15 -12.25
N ALA A 43 10.28 0.56 -11.46
CA ALA A 43 9.98 1.03 -10.11
C ALA A 43 9.82 -0.16 -9.17
N ASP A 44 10.27 0.01 -7.92
CA ASP A 44 9.85 -0.88 -6.85
C ASP A 44 8.32 -0.79 -6.72
N PRO A 45 7.59 -1.92 -6.59
CA PRO A 45 6.13 -1.91 -6.57
C PRO A 45 5.54 -1.03 -5.45
N TYR A 46 6.22 -0.93 -4.31
CA TYR A 46 5.76 -0.13 -3.18
C TYR A 46 6.13 1.34 -3.34
N GLU A 47 7.24 1.66 -4.00
CA GLU A 47 7.50 3.02 -4.45
C GLU A 47 6.45 3.49 -5.46
N LEU A 48 6.06 2.62 -6.40
CA LEU A 48 5.00 2.91 -7.37
C LEU A 48 3.65 3.14 -6.69
N LEU A 49 3.32 2.33 -5.69
CA LEU A 49 2.11 2.51 -4.88
C LEU A 49 2.02 3.93 -4.27
N LEU A 50 3.15 4.51 -3.85
CA LEU A 50 3.22 5.83 -3.23
C LEU A 50 3.28 6.98 -4.24
N ASP A 51 4.02 6.80 -5.33
CA ASP A 51 4.23 7.82 -6.35
C ASP A 51 3.03 7.93 -7.30
N ASN A 52 2.52 6.78 -7.74
CA ASN A 52 1.45 6.67 -8.71
C ASN A 52 0.52 5.49 -8.36
N PRO A 53 -0.33 5.64 -7.34
CA PRO A 53 -1.26 4.60 -6.89
C PRO A 53 -2.20 4.11 -8.00
N GLU A 54 -2.59 4.98 -8.93
CA GLU A 54 -3.41 4.62 -10.09
C GLU A 54 -2.70 3.60 -10.99
N ALA A 55 -1.42 3.84 -11.34
CA ALA A 55 -0.64 2.86 -12.12
C ALA A 55 -0.37 1.57 -11.34
N PHE A 56 -0.21 1.63 -10.02
CA PHE A 56 -0.16 0.43 -9.20
C PHE A 56 -1.46 -0.38 -9.29
N TYR A 57 -2.61 0.29 -9.25
CA TYR A 57 -3.90 -0.35 -9.43
C TYR A 57 -4.08 -0.94 -10.83
N GLU A 58 -3.68 -0.23 -11.89
CA GLU A 58 -3.66 -0.78 -13.25
C GLU A 58 -2.82 -2.06 -13.35
N ALA A 59 -1.67 -2.10 -12.67
CA ALA A 59 -0.85 -3.31 -12.62
C ALA A 59 -1.57 -4.46 -11.91
N LEU A 60 -2.32 -4.19 -10.84
CA LEU A 60 -3.17 -5.19 -10.18
C LEU A 60 -4.30 -5.68 -11.09
N ILE A 61 -4.93 -4.79 -11.87
CA ILE A 61 -5.95 -5.17 -12.86
C ILE A 61 -5.37 -6.16 -13.87
N GLN A 62 -4.14 -5.96 -14.32
CA GLN A 62 -3.47 -6.87 -15.24
C GLN A 62 -3.08 -8.23 -14.62
N ILE A 63 -3.14 -8.37 -13.30
CA ILE A 63 -2.88 -9.64 -12.58
C ILE A 63 -4.18 -10.36 -12.26
N PHE A 64 -5.16 -9.62 -11.72
CA PHE A 64 -6.36 -10.18 -11.09
C PHE A 64 -7.67 -9.86 -11.85
N GLY A 65 -7.61 -9.05 -12.91
CA GLY A 65 -8.79 -8.43 -13.52
C GLY A 65 -9.28 -7.22 -12.73
N ALA A 66 -10.23 -6.47 -13.30
CA ALA A 66 -10.72 -5.22 -12.70
C ALA A 66 -11.35 -5.44 -11.32
N GLU A 67 -12.28 -6.38 -11.22
CA GLU A 67 -12.96 -6.73 -9.97
C GLU A 67 -11.98 -7.34 -8.95
N GLY A 68 -11.09 -8.22 -9.40
CA GLY A 68 -10.09 -8.86 -8.55
C GLY A 68 -9.07 -7.88 -7.98
N GLY A 69 -8.58 -6.93 -8.79
CA GLY A 69 -7.66 -5.88 -8.34
C GLY A 69 -8.30 -4.97 -7.28
N PHE A 70 -9.57 -4.60 -7.48
CA PHE A 70 -10.30 -3.78 -6.51
C PHE A 70 -10.53 -4.55 -5.20
N LEU A 71 -11.02 -5.78 -5.28
CA LEU A 71 -11.22 -6.64 -4.10
C LEU A 71 -9.92 -6.86 -3.33
N PHE A 72 -8.82 -7.07 -4.05
CA PHE A 72 -7.50 -7.20 -3.44
C PHE A 72 -7.13 -5.95 -2.63
N LEU A 73 -7.22 -4.75 -3.21
CA LEU A 73 -6.95 -3.50 -2.50
C LEU A 73 -7.85 -3.34 -1.28
N ARG A 74 -9.15 -3.59 -1.44
CA ARG A 74 -10.14 -3.45 -0.38
C ARG A 74 -9.85 -4.39 0.78
N LEU A 75 -9.49 -5.64 0.50
CA LEU A 75 -9.14 -6.62 1.53
C LEU A 75 -7.85 -6.22 2.25
N VAL A 76 -6.81 -5.84 1.52
CA VAL A 76 -5.54 -5.38 2.09
C VAL A 76 -5.75 -4.16 2.99
N PHE A 77 -6.45 -3.13 2.52
CA PHE A 77 -6.71 -1.94 3.32
C PHE A 77 -7.60 -2.21 4.52
N LYS A 78 -8.60 -3.09 4.39
CA LYS A 78 -9.43 -3.49 5.53
C LYS A 78 -8.60 -4.18 6.60
N GLN A 79 -7.70 -5.06 6.19
CA GLN A 79 -6.78 -5.73 7.09
C GLN A 79 -5.83 -4.74 7.80
N ILE A 80 -5.32 -3.74 7.09
CA ILE A 80 -4.48 -2.68 7.69
C ILE A 80 -5.27 -1.84 8.67
N VAL A 81 -6.39 -1.27 8.23
CA VAL A 81 -7.20 -0.36 9.04
C VAL A 81 -7.70 -1.05 10.30
N ASN A 82 -8.21 -2.28 10.17
CA ASN A 82 -8.68 -3.04 11.32
C ASN A 82 -7.53 -3.51 12.22
N GLY A 83 -6.43 -3.97 11.63
CA GLY A 83 -5.28 -4.49 12.36
C GLY A 83 -4.52 -3.44 13.17
N TYR A 84 -4.65 -2.17 12.81
CA TYR A 84 -4.06 -1.03 13.53
C TYR A 84 -5.11 -0.11 14.18
N GLU A 85 -6.38 -0.56 14.26
CA GLU A 85 -7.49 0.17 14.89
C GLU A 85 -7.69 1.61 14.36
N LEU A 86 -7.49 1.81 13.05
CA LEU A 86 -7.54 3.13 12.41
C LEU A 86 -8.97 3.56 12.07
N THR A 87 -9.79 3.78 13.10
CA THR A 87 -11.25 4.03 12.99
C THR A 87 -11.65 5.24 12.13
N GLU A 88 -10.74 6.19 11.91
CA GLU A 88 -10.97 7.38 11.09
C GLU A 88 -10.78 7.16 9.57
N ILE A 89 -10.31 5.99 9.15
CA ILE A 89 -10.04 5.68 7.74
C ILE A 89 -11.04 4.61 7.28
N SER A 90 -11.84 4.92 6.26
CA SER A 90 -12.68 3.93 5.59
C SER A 90 -11.83 3.10 4.60
N PRO A 91 -11.73 1.77 4.78
CA PRO A 91 -10.99 0.92 3.83
C PRO A 91 -11.58 0.93 2.42
N ASP A 92 -12.90 1.02 2.33
CA ASP A 92 -13.62 1.01 1.06
C ASP A 92 -13.39 2.33 0.32
N GLU A 93 -13.47 3.48 1.01
CA GLU A 93 -13.15 4.78 0.40
C GLU A 93 -11.68 4.88 -0.01
N LEU A 94 -10.78 4.29 0.79
CA LEU A 94 -9.36 4.20 0.44
C LEU A 94 -9.16 3.36 -0.82
N ALA A 95 -9.79 2.19 -0.95
CA ALA A 95 -9.70 1.39 -2.17
C ALA A 95 -10.31 2.11 -3.38
N GLU A 96 -11.48 2.74 -3.23
CA GLU A 96 -12.16 3.47 -4.31
C GLU A 96 -11.34 4.67 -4.79
N SER A 97 -10.56 5.30 -3.92
CA SER A 97 -9.73 6.44 -4.31
C SER A 97 -8.72 6.09 -5.42
N PHE A 98 -8.27 4.84 -5.50
CA PHE A 98 -7.37 4.34 -6.54
C PHE A 98 -8.03 4.31 -7.93
N ILE A 99 -9.36 4.23 -7.98
CA ILE A 99 -10.15 4.28 -9.21
C ILE A 99 -10.45 5.74 -9.59
N ARG A 100 -10.68 6.60 -8.59
CA ARG A 100 -11.10 7.99 -8.78
C ARG A 100 -9.95 8.90 -9.23
N GLY A 101 -8.70 8.50 -9.00
CA GLY A 101 -7.52 9.09 -9.62
C GLY A 101 -6.35 9.30 -8.65
N ARG A 102 -5.16 9.47 -9.25
CA ARG A 102 -3.87 9.55 -8.55
C ARG A 102 -3.85 10.42 -7.30
N GLU A 103 -4.28 11.69 -7.37
CA GLU A 103 -4.11 12.65 -6.28
C GLU A 103 -4.96 12.31 -5.04
N GLN A 104 -6.18 11.81 -5.25
CA GLN A 104 -7.06 11.40 -4.16
C GLN A 104 -6.49 10.16 -3.45
N ALA A 105 -6.08 9.15 -4.22
CA ALA A 105 -5.46 7.95 -3.69
C ALA A 105 -4.18 8.25 -2.92
N ARG A 106 -3.34 9.12 -3.47
CA ARG A 106 -2.09 9.51 -2.83
C ARG A 106 -2.32 10.23 -1.51
N THR A 107 -3.31 11.12 -1.46
CA THR A 107 -3.68 11.83 -0.22
C THR A 107 -4.16 10.86 0.86
N MET A 108 -4.99 9.89 0.48
CA MET A 108 -5.51 8.88 1.42
C MET A 108 -4.40 7.93 1.91
N LEU A 109 -3.48 7.53 1.04
CA LEU A 109 -2.30 6.73 1.41
C LEU A 109 -1.38 7.46 2.39
N LEU A 110 -1.11 8.76 2.16
CA LEU A 110 -0.29 9.55 3.07
C LEU A 110 -0.93 9.66 4.46
N LYS A 111 -2.24 9.89 4.53
CA LYS A 111 -2.99 9.88 5.80
C LYS A 111 -2.88 8.53 6.51
N LEU A 112 -3.02 7.42 5.78
CA LEU A 112 -2.84 6.08 6.33
C LEU A 112 -1.45 5.90 6.94
N LEU A 113 -0.40 6.32 6.22
CA LEU A 113 0.99 6.17 6.64
C LEU A 113 1.34 7.04 7.85
N GLU A 114 0.81 8.26 7.92
CA GLU A 114 0.96 9.12 9.08
C GLU A 114 0.36 8.45 10.33
N LYS A 115 -0.84 7.87 10.20
CA LYS A 115 -1.52 7.16 11.29
C LYS A 115 -0.78 5.90 11.70
N LEU A 116 -0.29 5.10 10.74
CA LEU A 116 0.55 3.93 11.00
C LEU A 116 1.84 4.32 11.72
N SER A 117 2.46 5.44 11.36
CA SER A 117 3.69 5.93 12.00
C SER A 117 3.45 6.42 13.43
N THR A 118 2.26 6.96 13.73
CA THR A 118 1.87 7.33 15.10
C THR A 118 1.47 6.12 15.93
N SER A 119 0.86 5.09 15.33
CA SER A 119 0.44 3.86 16.01
C SER A 119 1.65 2.96 16.32
N SER A 120 2.60 2.82 15.38
CA SER A 120 3.84 2.05 15.55
C SER A 120 4.79 2.61 16.64
N LYS A 121 4.69 3.91 16.99
CA LYS A 121 5.40 4.46 18.15
C LYS A 121 4.94 3.87 19.49
N GLY A 122 3.77 3.21 19.55
CA GLY A 122 3.30 2.47 20.71
C GLY A 122 3.89 1.06 20.84
N GLU A 123 4.19 0.38 19.72
CA GLU A 123 4.70 -1.00 19.72
C GLU A 123 6.24 -1.09 19.74
N LEU A 124 6.97 -0.07 19.26
CA LEU A 124 8.44 -0.04 19.29
C LEU A 124 9.06 0.33 20.65
N LEU A 125 8.25 0.67 21.65
CA LEU A 125 8.68 0.87 23.04
C LEU A 125 8.26 -0.29 23.97
N GLY A 126 7.68 -1.35 23.39
CA GLY A 126 7.23 -2.55 24.11
C GLY A 126 7.91 -3.80 23.57
N SER A 127 9.23 -3.90 23.71
CA SER A 127 9.99 -5.15 23.61
C SER A 127 11.23 -5.04 24.48
#